data_AF-A0A2K3M9M2-F1
#
_entry.id   AF-A0A2K3M9M2-F1
#
_cell.length_a   1.000
_cell.length_b   1.000
_cell.length_c   1.000
_cell.angle_alpha   90.00
_cell.angle_beta   90.00
_cell.angle_gamma   90.00
#
_symmetry.space_group_name_H-M   'P 1'
#
loop_
_entity.id
_entity.type
_entity.pdbx_description
1 polymer ?
#
loop_
_entity_poly.entity_id
_entity_poly.type
_entity_poly.pdbx_seq_one_letter_code
_entity_poly.pdbx_strand_id
1 'polypeptide(L)'
;GGACGYGSLVDVKPLKARVGAVGPVLYKKGEGCGECYKVKCLDHSICSKRAVTVIITDECPGCPSDRTHFDLSGAAFGHMAVKGENGQLRNKGEIPIVYRRTTCVYTGKNIAFQVNEGSTPYWLSLLVEFEDGDGDIGSMHIQEVCTFLLLSC
;
A
#
# COMPACT_ATOMS: atom_id res chain seq x y z
N GLY A 1 0.82 -3.17 -10.68
CA GLY A 1 0.00 -4.12 -9.90
C GLY A 1 0.87 -4.84 -8.90
N GLY A 2 0.27 -5.64 -8.04
CA GLY A 2 0.92 -6.40 -6.98
C GLY A 2 -0.09 -7.33 -6.31
N ALA A 3 0.33 -8.09 -5.30
CA ALA A 3 -0.48 -9.06 -4.58
C ALA A 3 -1.74 -8.46 -3.95
N CYS A 4 -1.77 -7.16 -3.66
CA CYS A 4 -2.93 -6.47 -3.10
C CYS A 4 -4.01 -6.06 -4.12
N GLY A 5 -3.81 -6.31 -5.41
CA GLY A 5 -4.86 -6.09 -6.41
C GLY A 5 -5.03 -4.66 -6.95
N TYR A 6 -4.31 -3.65 -6.42
CA TYR A 6 -4.41 -2.23 -6.87
C TYR A 6 -4.11 -1.94 -8.35
N GLY A 7 -3.66 -2.94 -9.13
CA GLY A 7 -3.57 -2.81 -10.60
C GLY A 7 -2.71 -1.63 -11.06
N SER A 8 -3.29 -0.74 -11.88
CA SER A 8 -2.67 0.48 -12.41
C SER A 8 -2.75 1.69 -11.46
N LEU A 9 -3.46 1.58 -10.34
CA LEU A 9 -3.56 2.68 -9.35
C LEU A 9 -2.19 3.05 -8.78
N VAL A 10 -1.27 2.08 -8.74
CA VAL A 10 0.11 2.28 -8.27
C VAL A 10 0.84 3.39 -9.02
N ASP A 11 0.49 3.66 -10.28
CA ASP A 11 1.18 4.64 -11.13
C ASP A 11 0.50 6.03 -11.15
N VAL A 12 -0.75 6.12 -10.70
CA VAL A 12 -1.55 7.34 -10.75
C VAL A 12 -1.80 7.94 -9.37
N LYS A 13 -2.24 9.20 -9.32
CA LYS A 13 -2.60 9.83 -8.03
C LYS A 13 -3.81 9.11 -7.42
N PRO A 14 -3.84 8.90 -6.09
CA PRO A 14 -2.94 9.48 -5.08
C PRO A 14 -1.66 8.68 -4.78
N LEU A 15 -1.55 7.41 -5.20
CA LEU A 15 -0.39 6.55 -4.92
C LEU A 15 0.87 7.07 -5.64
N LYS A 16 0.80 7.25 -6.95
CA LYS A 16 1.83 7.85 -7.83
C LYS A 16 3.24 7.34 -7.48
N ALA A 17 3.41 6.02 -7.56
CA ALA A 17 4.62 5.29 -7.23
C ALA A 17 5.14 5.49 -5.79
N ARG A 18 4.34 5.98 -4.84
CA ARG A 18 4.67 5.98 -3.40
C ARG A 18 4.25 4.64 -2.77
N VAL A 19 4.67 3.56 -3.39
CA VAL A 19 4.26 2.19 -3.09
C VAL A 19 5.46 1.31 -2.78
N GLY A 20 5.22 0.20 -2.11
CA GLY A 20 6.24 -0.82 -1.86
C GLY A 20 5.64 -2.19 -1.62
N ALA A 21 6.46 -3.20 -1.83
CA ALA A 21 6.23 -4.56 -1.37
C ALA A 21 6.89 -4.74 0.00
N VAL A 22 6.32 -5.60 0.84
CA VAL A 22 6.90 -5.94 2.14
C VAL A 22 7.05 -7.44 2.32
N GLY A 23 7.98 -7.83 3.18
CA GLY A 23 8.12 -9.24 3.57
C GLY A 23 6.90 -9.75 4.35
N PRO A 24 6.81 -11.08 4.57
CA PRO A 24 5.64 -11.73 5.17
C PRO A 24 5.23 -11.18 6.54
N VAL A 25 6.19 -10.69 7.33
CA VAL A 25 5.97 -10.10 8.67
C VAL A 25 5.01 -8.92 8.64
N LEU A 26 5.09 -8.08 7.60
CA LEU A 26 4.21 -6.91 7.44
C LEU A 26 3.08 -7.18 6.44
N TYR A 27 3.30 -8.03 5.43
CA TYR A 27 2.27 -8.37 4.47
C TYR A 27 1.09 -9.11 5.12
N LYS A 28 1.37 -9.97 6.12
CA LYS A 28 0.35 -10.68 6.92
C LYS A 28 -0.74 -11.34 6.07
N LYS A 29 -0.33 -12.06 5.01
CA LYS A 29 -1.24 -12.74 4.08
C LYS A 29 -2.30 -11.81 3.46
N GLY A 30 -1.96 -10.53 3.25
CA GLY A 30 -2.84 -9.53 2.66
C GLY A 30 -3.49 -8.58 3.66
N GLU A 31 -3.48 -8.88 4.96
CA GLU A 31 -4.01 -7.93 5.97
C GLU A 31 -3.22 -6.61 5.99
N GLY A 32 -1.94 -6.64 5.59
CA GLY A 32 -1.11 -5.43 5.48
C GLY A 32 -1.36 -4.60 4.22
N CYS A 33 -2.19 -5.06 3.28
CA CYS A 33 -2.53 -4.29 2.09
C CYS A 33 -3.23 -2.99 2.47
N GLY A 34 -2.83 -1.90 1.83
CA GLY A 34 -3.38 -0.56 2.09
C GLY A 34 -2.76 0.17 3.28
N GLU A 35 -2.04 -0.52 4.18
CA GLU A 35 -1.32 0.12 5.29
C GLU A 35 -0.30 1.16 4.79
N CYS A 36 -0.13 2.25 5.55
CA CYS A 36 0.86 3.28 5.27
C CYS A 36 2.00 3.30 6.29
N TYR A 37 3.22 3.50 5.78
CA TYR A 37 4.43 3.60 6.58
C TYR A 37 5.22 4.86 6.26
N LYS A 38 5.74 5.53 7.28
CA LYS A 38 6.82 6.50 7.11
C LYS A 38 8.14 5.76 7.13
N VAL A 39 8.88 5.83 6.03
CA VAL A 39 10.19 5.18 5.86
C VAL A 39 11.28 6.24 5.69
N LYS A 40 12.40 6.06 6.37
CA LYS A 40 13.55 6.96 6.32
C LYS A 40 14.85 6.17 6.32
N CYS A 41 15.77 6.53 5.43
CA CYS A 41 17.12 5.96 5.43
C CYS A 41 18.05 6.65 6.45
N LEU A 42 19.07 5.93 6.88
CA LEU A 42 19.93 6.33 8.01
C LEU A 42 21.24 7.01 7.63
N ASP A 43 21.67 6.91 6.37
CA ASP A 43 22.93 7.50 5.92
C ASP A 43 22.83 9.02 5.76
N HIS A 44 23.29 9.77 6.75
CA HIS A 44 23.20 11.24 6.77
C HIS A 44 23.94 11.95 5.63
N SER A 45 24.85 11.29 4.91
CA SER A 45 25.55 11.88 3.77
C SER A 45 24.64 12.07 2.55
N ILE A 46 23.58 11.26 2.44
CA ILE A 46 22.72 11.20 1.25
C ILE A 46 21.22 11.22 1.59
N CYS A 47 20.84 10.80 2.80
CA CYS A 47 19.45 10.72 3.23
C CYS A 47 18.90 12.09 3.60
N SER A 48 17.69 12.35 3.11
CA SER A 48 16.87 13.46 3.55
C SER A 48 16.53 13.32 5.05
N LYS A 49 16.38 14.46 5.71
CA LYS A 49 15.86 14.49 7.09
C LYS A 49 14.40 14.03 7.18
N ARG A 50 13.65 14.12 6.08
CA ARG A 50 12.21 13.80 6.00
C ARG A 50 12.01 12.33 5.63
N ALA A 51 11.08 11.68 6.30
CA ALA A 51 10.60 10.37 5.91
C ALA A 51 9.65 10.45 4.71
N VAL A 52 9.62 9.40 3.90
CA VAL A 52 8.68 9.22 2.79
C VAL A 52 7.51 8.36 3.29
N THR A 53 6.28 8.75 2.97
CA THR A 53 5.13 7.86 3.18
C THR A 53 5.04 6.88 2.02
N VAL A 54 4.96 5.60 2.34
CA VAL A 54 4.83 4.46 1.41
C VAL A 54 3.55 3.72 1.74
N ILE A 55 2.81 3.34 0.71
CA ILE A 55 1.59 2.53 0.79
C ILE A 55 1.96 1.09 0.43
N ILE A 56 1.51 0.12 1.23
CA ILE A 56 1.79 -1.29 0.94
C ILE A 56 0.80 -1.79 -0.11
N THR A 57 1.33 -2.23 -1.25
CA THR A 57 0.52 -2.67 -2.39
C THR A 57 0.91 -4.05 -2.92
N ASP A 58 1.90 -4.69 -2.31
CA ASP A 58 2.45 -5.95 -2.81
C ASP A 58 3.16 -6.76 -1.71
N GLU A 59 3.40 -8.03 -1.99
CA GLU A 59 4.21 -8.95 -1.18
C GLU A 59 5.57 -9.15 -1.83
N CYS A 60 6.63 -9.16 -1.03
CA CYS A 60 7.95 -9.60 -1.49
C CYS A 60 8.25 -11.00 -0.92
N PRO A 61 7.94 -12.08 -1.64
CA PRO A 61 8.20 -13.45 -1.16
C PRO A 61 9.69 -13.79 -1.15
N GLY A 62 10.50 -13.12 -1.97
CA GLY A 62 11.96 -13.29 -2.01
C GLY A 62 12.72 -12.46 -0.96
N CYS A 63 12.02 -11.64 -0.19
CA CYS A 63 12.63 -10.83 0.85
C CYS A 63 12.89 -11.67 2.12
N PRO A 64 13.87 -11.28 2.96
CA PRO A 64 14.15 -11.97 4.21
C PRO A 64 12.89 -12.15 5.06
N SER A 65 12.64 -13.37 5.51
CA SER A 65 11.46 -13.73 6.31
C SER A 65 11.68 -13.61 7.82
N ASP A 66 12.95 -13.54 8.24
CA ASP A 66 13.40 -13.44 9.63
C ASP A 66 13.40 -12.00 10.17
N ARG A 67 13.32 -11.01 9.29
CA ARG A 67 13.32 -9.59 9.62
C ARG A 67 12.35 -8.81 8.74
N THR A 68 11.95 -7.63 9.18
CA THR A 68 11.13 -6.75 8.34
C THR A 68 11.94 -6.19 7.17
N HIS A 69 11.39 -6.27 5.98
CA HIS A 69 12.00 -5.79 4.75
C HIS A 69 10.98 -5.02 3.91
N PHE A 70 11.44 -3.94 3.29
CA PHE A 70 10.65 -3.10 2.38
C PHE A 70 11.35 -3.09 1.01
N ASP A 71 10.69 -3.65 0.00
CA ASP A 71 11.09 -3.53 -1.39
C ASP A 71 10.30 -2.37 -2.03
N LEU A 72 10.92 -1.20 -2.03
CA LEU A 72 10.25 0.05 -2.38
C LEU A 72 10.30 0.28 -3.89
N SER A 73 9.28 0.95 -4.42
CA SER A 73 9.38 1.48 -5.78
C SER A 73 10.61 2.39 -5.90
N GLY A 74 11.20 2.46 -7.09
CA GLY A 74 12.34 3.35 -7.34
C GLY A 74 12.04 4.82 -7.04
N ALA A 75 10.78 5.25 -7.16
CA ALA A 75 10.37 6.59 -6.78
C ALA A 75 10.34 6.77 -5.25
N ALA A 76 9.73 5.84 -4.51
CA ALA A 76 9.68 5.89 -3.06
C ALA A 76 11.10 5.82 -2.45
N PHE A 77 11.93 4.91 -2.96
CA PHE A 77 13.32 4.75 -2.55
C PHE A 77 14.13 6.03 -2.79
N GLY A 78 14.07 6.57 -4.01
CA GLY A 78 14.79 7.79 -4.37
C GLY A 78 14.33 9.04 -3.61
N HIS A 79 13.06 9.13 -3.23
CA HIS A 79 12.55 10.26 -2.44
C HIS A 79 13.08 10.31 -1.00
N MET A 80 13.71 9.24 -0.51
CA MET A 80 14.42 9.28 0.78
C MET A 80 15.74 10.06 0.69
N ALA A 81 16.27 10.31 -0.51
CA ALA A 81 17.51 11.05 -0.70
C ALA A 81 17.31 12.58 -0.56
N VAL A 82 18.39 13.29 -0.32
CA VAL A 82 18.44 14.74 -0.51
C VAL A 82 18.22 15.08 -1.99
N LYS A 83 17.74 16.31 -2.26
CA LYS A 83 17.39 16.74 -3.62
C LYS A 83 18.58 16.61 -4.56
N GLY A 84 18.40 15.89 -5.66
CA GLY A 84 19.43 15.65 -6.67
C GLY A 84 20.13 14.28 -6.52
N GLU A 85 19.99 13.63 -5.37
CA GLU A 85 20.70 12.39 -5.05
C GLU A 85 19.85 11.12 -5.16
N ASN A 86 18.68 11.22 -5.78
CA ASN A 86 17.74 10.10 -5.94
C ASN A 86 18.41 8.91 -6.64
N GLY A 87 19.18 9.16 -7.70
CA GLY A 87 19.89 8.12 -8.44
C GLY A 87 21.03 7.50 -7.63
N GLN A 88 21.83 8.33 -6.97
CA GLN A 88 22.93 7.85 -6.12
C GLN A 88 22.43 6.96 -4.98
N LEU A 89 21.31 7.32 -4.34
CA LEU A 89 20.73 6.50 -3.30
C LEU A 89 20.24 5.17 -3.87
N ARG A 90 19.50 5.18 -4.98
CA ARG A 90 19.02 3.96 -5.65
C ARG A 90 20.15 3.00 -6.05
N ASN A 91 21.30 3.53 -6.44
CA ASN A 91 22.46 2.72 -6.80
C ASN A 91 23.08 1.97 -5.60
N LYS A 92 22.72 2.30 -4.36
CA LYS A 92 23.14 1.53 -3.18
C LYS A 92 22.44 0.18 -3.06
N GLY A 93 21.31 -0.04 -3.74
CA GLY A 93 20.55 -1.28 -3.68
C GLY A 93 19.87 -1.45 -2.31
N GLU A 94 20.47 -2.23 -1.42
CA GLU A 94 19.96 -2.48 -0.07
C GLU A 94 20.56 -1.49 0.93
N ILE A 95 19.71 -0.78 1.68
CA ILE A 95 20.14 0.19 2.69
C ILE A 95 19.39 0.00 4.02
N PRO A 96 20.02 0.31 5.16
CA PRO A 96 19.33 0.32 6.43
C PRO A 96 18.35 1.49 6.51
N ILE A 97 17.13 1.18 6.95
CA ILE A 97 16.05 2.14 7.14
C ILE A 97 15.50 2.05 8.56
N VAL A 98 14.84 3.13 8.97
CA VAL A 98 13.87 3.11 10.08
C VAL A 98 12.49 3.39 9.50
N TYR A 99 11.48 2.74 10.08
CA TYR A 99 10.11 2.92 9.65
C TYR A 99 9.16 2.96 10.85
N ARG A 100 7.98 3.51 10.60
CA ARG A 100 6.85 3.44 11.54
C ARG A 100 5.54 3.46 10.78
N ARG A 101 4.54 2.72 11.27
CA ARG A 101 3.18 2.81 10.75
C ARG A 101 2.65 4.25 10.93
N THR A 102 1.87 4.72 9.97
CA THR A 102 1.26 6.05 9.96
C THR A 102 -0.10 5.97 9.32
N THR A 103 -0.95 6.96 9.58
CA THR A 103 -2.22 7.07 8.87
C THR A 103 -1.99 7.34 7.38
N CYS A 104 -2.75 6.65 6.52
CA CYS A 104 -2.95 7.00 5.12
C CYS A 104 -3.77 8.28 5.01
N VAL A 105 -3.46 9.10 4.00
CA VAL A 105 -4.17 10.36 3.71
C VAL A 105 -4.40 10.47 2.21
N TYR A 106 -5.65 10.31 1.78
CA TYR A 106 -6.07 10.38 0.38
C TYR A 106 -6.93 11.61 0.09
N THR A 107 -6.29 12.79 0.04
CA THR A 107 -6.98 14.08 -0.13
C THR A 107 -7.87 14.12 -1.39
N GLY A 108 -9.15 14.41 -1.20
CA GLY A 108 -10.14 14.50 -2.29
C GLY A 108 -10.60 13.15 -2.83
N LYS A 109 -10.29 12.04 -2.13
CA LYS A 109 -10.83 10.71 -2.40
C LYS A 109 -11.70 10.28 -1.22
N ASN A 110 -12.74 9.53 -1.54
CA ASN A 110 -13.49 8.74 -0.57
C ASN A 110 -13.09 7.27 -0.75
N ILE A 111 -13.39 6.45 0.24
CA ILE A 111 -13.31 4.99 0.10
C ILE A 111 -14.12 4.59 -1.13
N ALA A 112 -13.51 3.79 -2.00
CA ALA A 112 -14.14 3.26 -3.19
C ALA A 112 -14.10 1.74 -3.18
N PHE A 113 -15.05 1.13 -3.89
CA PHE A 113 -15.15 -0.31 -4.06
C PHE A 113 -15.12 -0.62 -5.55
N GLN A 114 -14.11 -1.35 -5.99
CA GLN A 114 -14.02 -1.87 -7.34
C GLN A 114 -14.51 -3.31 -7.35
N VAL A 115 -15.48 -3.61 -8.22
CA VAL A 115 -15.90 -4.99 -8.48
C VAL A 115 -14.86 -5.64 -9.38
N ASN A 116 -14.27 -6.74 -8.91
CA ASN A 116 -13.25 -7.45 -9.65
C ASN A 116 -13.87 -8.19 -10.85
N GLU A 117 -13.11 -8.25 -11.93
CA GLU A 117 -13.45 -9.08 -13.09
C GLU A 117 -13.64 -10.54 -12.65
N GLY A 118 -14.64 -11.21 -13.23
CA GLY A 118 -15.05 -12.55 -12.82
C GLY A 118 -16.13 -12.58 -11.73
N SER A 119 -16.51 -11.44 -11.16
CA SER A 119 -17.71 -11.34 -10.33
C SER A 119 -18.96 -11.73 -11.12
N THR A 120 -19.86 -12.48 -10.49
CA THR A 120 -21.12 -12.97 -11.04
C THR A 120 -22.26 -12.73 -10.05
N PRO A 121 -23.53 -12.97 -10.44
CA PRO A 121 -24.65 -12.91 -9.49
C PRO A 121 -24.52 -13.87 -8.29
N TYR A 122 -23.65 -14.88 -8.35
CA TYR A 122 -23.48 -15.90 -7.29
C TYR A 122 -22.12 -15.82 -6.58
N TRP A 123 -21.21 -14.97 -7.06
CA TRP A 123 -19.87 -14.81 -6.49
C TRP A 123 -19.42 -13.36 -6.65
N LEU A 124 -19.11 -12.70 -5.54
CA LEU A 124 -18.69 -11.31 -5.51
C LEU A 124 -17.26 -11.22 -5.00
N SER A 125 -16.42 -10.51 -5.74
CA SER A 125 -15.09 -10.11 -5.28
C SER A 125 -14.92 -8.61 -5.46
N LEU A 126 -14.44 -7.96 -4.41
CA LEU A 126 -14.25 -6.53 -4.35
C LEU A 126 -12.79 -6.23 -4.00
N LEU A 127 -12.27 -5.17 -4.60
CA LEU A 127 -11.12 -4.44 -4.10
C LEU A 127 -11.65 -3.17 -3.42
N VAL A 128 -11.16 -2.90 -2.22
CA VAL A 128 -11.37 -1.61 -1.57
C VAL A 128 -10.20 -0.71 -1.94
N GLU A 129 -10.49 0.56 -2.19
CA GLU A 129 -9.49 1.55 -2.56
C GLU A 129 -9.62 2.78 -1.66
N PHE A 130 -8.48 3.44 -1.43
CA PHE A 130 -8.39 4.70 -0.70
C PHE A 130 -8.88 4.57 0.75
N GLU A 131 -8.49 3.48 1.41
CA GLU A 131 -8.66 3.20 2.82
C GLU A 131 -7.92 4.26 3.64
N ASP A 132 -8.58 5.39 3.89
CA ASP A 132 -8.03 6.48 4.67
C ASP A 132 -7.86 6.07 6.15
N GLY A 133 -6.97 6.74 6.89
CA GLY A 133 -6.71 6.37 8.28
C GLY A 133 -5.79 5.16 8.39
N ASP A 134 -6.23 4.05 8.97
CA ASP A 134 -5.35 2.92 9.31
C ASP A 134 -4.84 2.14 8.08
N GLY A 135 -5.57 2.21 6.97
CA GLY A 135 -5.20 1.64 5.68
C GLY A 135 -5.52 0.15 5.50
N ASP A 136 -5.61 -0.62 6.59
CA ASP A 136 -6.00 -2.03 6.59
C ASP A 136 -7.51 -2.22 6.83
N ILE A 137 -8.00 -3.42 6.52
CA ILE A 137 -9.40 -3.80 6.65
C ILE A 137 -9.51 -4.98 7.61
N GLY A 138 -10.16 -4.77 8.76
CA GLY A 138 -10.38 -5.82 9.75
C GLY A 138 -11.54 -6.77 9.41
N SER A 139 -12.60 -6.26 8.78
CA SER A 139 -13.77 -7.06 8.41
C SER A 139 -14.60 -6.37 7.33
N MET A 140 -15.24 -7.16 6.47
CA MET A 140 -16.21 -6.67 5.48
C MET A 140 -17.50 -7.48 5.59
N HIS A 141 -18.63 -6.77 5.57
CA HIS A 141 -19.97 -7.36 5.58
C HIS A 141 -20.81 -6.71 4.49
N ILE A 142 -21.69 -7.51 3.88
CA ILE A 142 -22.65 -7.04 2.88
C ILE A 142 -24.06 -7.34 3.37
N GLN A 143 -24.99 -6.45 3.05
CA GLN A 143 -26.40 -6.64 3.31
C GLN A 143 -27.17 -6.16 2.08
N GLU A 144 -28.00 -7.03 1.52
CA GLU A 144 -28.89 -6.66 0.42
C GLU A 144 -29.97 -5.72 0.95
N VAL A 145 -30.23 -4.63 0.21
CA VAL A 145 -31.28 -3.69 0.58
C VAL A 145 -32.62 -4.30 0.19
N CYS A 146 -33.41 -4.69 1.19
CA CYS A 146 -34.81 -5.06 1.02
C CYS A 146 -35.60 -3.81 0.59
N THR A 147 -35.77 -3.61 -0.73
CA THR A 147 -36.61 -2.51 -1.22
C THR A 147 -38.06 -2.94 -1.13
N PHE A 148 -38.84 -2.28 -0.26
CA PHE A 148 -40.24 -2.57 0.01
C PHE A 148 -41.11 -2.52 -1.26
N LEU A 149 -41.51 -3.69 -1.75
CA LEU A 149 -42.84 -3.95 -2.31
C LEU A 149 -43.21 -5.40 -1.94
N LEU A 150 -43.77 -5.54 -0.74
CA LEU A 150 -44.52 -6.68 -0.23
C LEU A 150 -43.83 -8.06 -0.29
N LEU A 151 -43.54 -8.56 0.93
CA LEU A 151 -43.19 -9.94 1.33
C LEU A 151 -41.69 -10.21 1.49
N SER A 152 -41.32 -10.24 2.78
CA SER A 152 -40.22 -10.97 3.42
C SER A 152 -38.83 -10.95 2.76
N CYS A 153 -37.95 -10.13 3.34
CA CYS A 153 -36.66 -10.68 3.76
C CYS A 153 -36.91 -11.77 4.82
#